data_AF-A0A257PGV5-F1
#
_entry.id   AF-A0A257PGV5-F1
#
_cell.length_a   1.000
_cell.length_b   1.000
_cell.length_c   1.000
_cell.angle_alpha   90.00
_cell.angle_beta   90.00
_cell.angle_gamma   90.00
#
_symmetry.space_group_name_H-M   'P 1'
#
loop_
_entity.id
_entity.type
_entity.pdbx_description
1 polymer ?
#
loop_
_entity_poly.entity_id
_entity_poly.type
_entity_poly.pdbx_seq_one_letter_code
_entity_poly.pdbx_strand_id
1 'polypeptide(L)'
;MAGSDEAVPTTIAPTMAEGTAIAQPIRLREVLGTLRETRGGAVMLTEQEIANATLDLARTGIYVEPTCAQVAAAFAKLLQTGTISHDQTTVLVMTGTGLKATPRIAGLLGIAL
;
A
#
# COMPACT_ATOMS: atom_id res chain seq x y z
N MET A 1 -21.03 6.97 -7.33
CA MET A 1 -21.03 8.35 -7.90
C MET A 1 -19.87 9.12 -7.30
N ALA A 2 -19.24 10.04 -8.05
CA ALA A 2 -18.16 10.86 -7.52
C ALA A 2 -18.65 11.67 -6.30
N GLY A 3 -17.87 11.68 -5.21
CA GLY A 3 -18.21 12.36 -3.96
C GLY A 3 -19.14 11.61 -3.00
N SER A 4 -19.54 10.37 -3.32
CA SER A 4 -20.34 9.53 -2.42
C SER A 4 -19.50 8.99 -1.24
N ASP A 5 -20.15 8.79 -0.10
CA ASP A 5 -19.61 8.12 1.10
C ASP A 5 -20.01 6.63 1.19
N GLU A 6 -20.69 6.13 0.16
CA GLU A 6 -21.14 4.75 0.09
C GLU A 6 -20.19 3.91 -0.75
N ALA A 7 -20.03 2.64 -0.35
CA ALA A 7 -19.31 1.68 -1.16
C ALA A 7 -20.03 1.48 -2.50
N VAL A 8 -19.28 1.55 -3.60
CA VAL A 8 -19.79 1.21 -4.92
C VAL A 8 -19.45 -0.24 -5.24
N PRO A 9 -20.32 -0.98 -5.94
CA PRO A 9 -20.00 -2.33 -6.41
C PRO A 9 -18.67 -2.31 -7.18
N THR A 10 -17.72 -3.12 -6.72
CA THR A 10 -16.36 -3.18 -7.26
C THR A 10 -15.95 -4.63 -7.41
N THR A 11 -15.22 -4.95 -8.48
CA THR A 11 -14.64 -6.29 -8.66
C THR A 11 -13.59 -6.55 -7.59
N ILE A 12 -13.79 -7.60 -6.80
CA ILE A 12 -12.83 -8.02 -5.78
C ILE A 12 -11.88 -9.03 -6.40
N ALA A 13 -10.58 -8.76 -6.29
CA ALA A 13 -9.52 -9.66 -6.71
C ALA A 13 -8.60 -9.98 -5.52
N PRO A 14 -7.99 -11.18 -5.48
CA PRO A 14 -6.95 -11.48 -4.51
C PRO A 14 -5.76 -10.53 -4.65
N THR A 15 -5.10 -10.23 -3.53
CA THR A 15 -3.85 -9.46 -3.49
C THR A 15 -2.88 -10.10 -2.49
N MET A 16 -1.57 -10.00 -2.75
CA MET A 16 -0.54 -10.39 -1.78
C MET A 16 -0.50 -9.49 -0.55
N ALA A 17 -1.08 -8.29 -0.62
CA ALA A 17 -1.20 -7.37 0.49
C ALA A 17 -2.42 -7.72 1.38
N GLU A 18 -2.38 -8.90 2.00
CA GLU A 18 -3.48 -9.50 2.75
C GLU A 18 -4.10 -8.57 3.81
N GLY A 19 -3.30 -7.79 4.54
CA GLY A 19 -3.79 -6.87 5.57
C GLY A 19 -4.67 -5.72 5.04
N THR A 20 -4.68 -5.50 3.72
CA THR A 20 -5.52 -4.50 3.04
C THR A 20 -6.50 -5.13 2.05
N ALA A 21 -6.61 -6.46 2.01
CA ALA A 21 -7.56 -7.18 1.15
C ALA A 21 -9.00 -7.08 1.70
N ILE A 22 -9.53 -5.85 1.79
CA ILE A 22 -10.79 -5.53 2.44
C ILE A 22 -11.81 -5.13 1.38
N ALA A 23 -12.77 -6.04 1.11
CA ALA A 23 -13.83 -5.80 0.12
C ALA A 23 -14.83 -4.72 0.57
N GLN A 24 -15.11 -4.62 1.87
CA GLN A 24 -16.07 -3.68 2.45
C GLN A 24 -15.45 -3.02 3.69
N PRO A 25 -14.80 -1.86 3.55
CA PRO A 25 -14.17 -1.18 4.67
C PRO A 25 -15.20 -0.67 5.68
N ILE A 26 -15.12 -1.15 6.92
CA ILE A 26 -16.05 -0.76 8.00
C ILE A 26 -16.00 0.74 8.34
N ARG A 27 -14.88 1.41 8.04
CA ARG A 27 -14.62 2.83 8.33
C ARG A 27 -14.52 3.68 7.07
N LEU A 28 -15.23 3.29 6.01
CA LEU A 28 -15.16 3.96 4.70
C LEU A 28 -15.45 5.46 4.81
N ARG A 29 -16.52 5.83 5.53
CA ARG A 29 -16.95 7.23 5.65
C ARG A 29 -15.89 8.08 6.35
N GLU A 30 -15.29 7.57 7.42
CA GLU A 30 -14.24 8.25 8.16
C GLU A 30 -12.98 8.44 7.31
N VAL A 31 -12.56 7.40 6.57
CA VAL A 31 -11.41 7.48 5.66
C VAL A 31 -11.66 8.54 4.58
N LEU A 32 -12.83 8.52 3.94
CA LEU A 32 -13.18 9.52 2.91
C LEU A 32 -13.27 10.94 3.48
N GLY A 33 -13.80 11.09 4.70
CA GLY A 33 -13.81 12.35 5.44
C GLY A 33 -12.39 12.91 5.64
N THR A 34 -11.48 12.10 6.20
CA THR A 34 -10.08 12.50 6.41
C THR A 34 -9.37 12.88 5.12
N LEU A 35 -9.58 12.14 4.03
CA LEU A 35 -8.98 12.48 2.74
C LEU A 35 -9.43 13.86 2.23
N ARG A 36 -10.72 14.20 2.41
CA ARG A 36 -11.25 15.53 2.02
C ARG A 36 -10.75 16.64 2.92
N GLU A 37 -10.81 16.45 4.23
CA GLU A 37 -10.37 17.43 5.23
C GLU A 37 -8.88 17.78 5.06
N THR A 38 -8.05 16.78 4.80
CA THR A 38 -6.62 16.94 4.59
C THR A 38 -6.25 17.38 3.17
N ARG A 39 -7.22 17.44 2.24
CA ARG A 39 -6.97 17.60 0.79
C ARG A 39 -5.96 16.58 0.26
N GLY A 40 -6.01 15.37 0.83
CA GLY A 40 -5.18 14.24 0.45
C GLY A 40 -5.80 13.36 -0.63
N GLY A 41 -5.27 12.15 -0.79
CA GLY A 41 -5.77 11.20 -1.79
C GLY A 41 -5.37 9.75 -1.50
N ALA A 42 -5.70 8.87 -2.43
CA ALA A 42 -5.35 7.46 -2.40
C ALA A 42 -4.58 7.07 -3.68
N VAL A 43 -3.67 6.11 -3.56
CA VAL A 43 -2.85 5.62 -4.68
C VAL A 43 -3.21 4.16 -4.96
N MET A 44 -3.50 3.85 -6.21
CA MET A 44 -3.71 2.47 -6.67
C MET A 44 -2.38 1.83 -7.04
N LEU A 45 -2.19 0.58 -6.61
CA LEU A 45 -0.99 -0.20 -6.84
C LEU A 45 -1.33 -1.52 -7.52
N THR A 46 -0.40 -1.99 -8.35
CA THR A 46 -0.42 -3.33 -8.95
C THR A 46 0.30 -4.34 -8.04
N GLU A 47 0.02 -5.63 -8.21
CA GLU A 47 0.75 -6.69 -7.50
C GLU A 47 2.26 -6.62 -7.72
N GLN A 48 2.70 -6.28 -8.94
CA GLN A 48 4.12 -6.14 -9.27
C GLN A 48 4.79 -4.99 -8.52
N GLU A 49 4.10 -3.86 -8.36
CA GLU A 49 4.62 -2.71 -7.60
C GLU A 49 4.76 -3.03 -6.12
N ILE A 50 3.82 -3.78 -5.55
CA ILE A 50 3.87 -4.24 -4.16
C ILE A 50 5.05 -5.20 -3.97
N ALA A 51 5.21 -6.17 -4.87
CA ALA A 51 6.32 -7.12 -4.85
C ALA A 51 7.69 -6.42 -4.95
N ASN A 52 7.84 -5.50 -5.91
CA ASN A 52 9.08 -4.75 -6.10
C ASN A 52 9.41 -3.92 -4.86
N ALA A 53 8.47 -3.14 -4.34
CA ALA A 53 8.70 -2.33 -3.14
C ALA A 53 9.06 -3.16 -1.91
N THR A 54 8.45 -4.35 -1.76
CA THR A 54 8.77 -5.27 -0.66
C THR A 54 10.24 -5.69 -0.72
N LEU A 55 10.70 -6.12 -1.90
CA LEU A 55 12.08 -6.57 -2.09
C LEU A 55 13.08 -5.42 -2.05
N ASP A 56 12.73 -4.25 -2.59
CA ASP A 56 13.59 -3.07 -2.61
C ASP A 56 13.83 -2.53 -1.20
N LEU A 57 12.81 -2.49 -0.34
CA LEU A 57 12.97 -2.16 1.08
C LEU A 57 13.86 -3.19 1.79
N ALA A 58 13.66 -4.49 1.53
CA ALA A 58 14.49 -5.52 2.14
C ALA A 58 15.97 -5.37 1.75
N ARG A 59 16.26 -5.00 0.49
CA ARG A 59 17.63 -4.71 0.00
C ARG A 59 18.29 -3.52 0.68
N THR A 60 17.52 -2.58 1.24
CA THR A 60 18.06 -1.45 2.04
C THR A 60 18.17 -1.76 3.53
N GLY A 61 17.79 -2.96 3.96
CA GLY A 61 17.80 -3.38 5.37
C GLY A 61 16.48 -3.14 6.11
N ILE A 62 15.42 -2.71 5.41
CA ILE A 62 14.09 -2.50 5.99
C ILE A 62 13.20 -3.70 5.65
N TYR A 63 13.06 -4.64 6.60
CA TYR A 63 12.34 -5.88 6.37
C TYR A 63 10.86 -5.81 6.78
N VAL A 64 9.95 -5.67 5.81
CA VAL A 64 8.50 -5.51 6.02
C VAL A 64 7.65 -6.50 5.23
N GLU A 65 6.39 -6.68 5.64
CA GLU A 65 5.43 -7.51 4.89
C GLU A 65 4.89 -6.75 3.65
N PRO A 66 4.33 -7.46 2.64
CA PRO A 66 3.81 -6.83 1.42
C PRO A 66 2.78 -5.73 1.64
N THR A 67 1.86 -5.88 2.60
CA THR A 67 0.90 -4.82 2.97
C THR A 67 1.61 -3.55 3.44
N CYS A 68 2.64 -3.70 4.27
CA CYS A 68 3.41 -2.56 4.75
C CYS A 68 4.22 -1.90 3.63
N ALA A 69 4.72 -2.67 2.66
CA ALA A 69 5.50 -2.15 1.54
C ALA A 69 4.70 -1.25 0.57
N GLN A 70 3.36 -1.31 0.59
CA GLN A 70 2.50 -0.46 -0.24
C GLN A 70 2.80 1.04 -0.07
N VAL A 71 3.14 1.49 1.14
CA VAL A 71 3.44 2.91 1.39
C VAL A 71 4.69 3.38 0.63
N ALA A 72 5.69 2.51 0.46
CA ALA A 72 6.89 2.84 -0.31
C ALA A 72 6.61 2.88 -1.82
N ALA A 73 5.83 1.93 -2.33
CA ALA A 73 5.40 1.94 -3.73
C ALA A 73 4.56 3.20 -4.06
N ALA A 74 3.63 3.56 -3.17
CA ALA A 74 2.82 4.76 -3.32
C ALA A 74 3.67 6.03 -3.25
N PHE A 75 4.63 6.11 -2.33
CA PHE A 75 5.56 7.23 -2.23
C PHE A 75 6.37 7.43 -3.51
N ALA A 76 6.90 6.34 -4.09
CA ALA A 76 7.63 6.40 -5.35
C ALA A 76 6.77 6.96 -6.50
N LYS A 77 5.49 6.55 -6.59
CA LYS A 77 4.54 7.12 -7.56
C LYS A 77 4.27 8.60 -7.32
N LEU A 78 4.03 8.99 -6.08
CA LEU A 78 3.72 10.39 -5.74
C LEU A 78 4.89 11.33 -6.00
N LEU A 79 6.13 10.85 -5.85
CA LEU A 79 7.32 11.56 -6.30
C LEU A 79 7.37 11.67 -7.83
N GLN A 80 7.14 10.57 -8.56
CA GLN A 80 7.16 10.56 -10.02
C GLN A 80 6.10 11.48 -10.64
N THR A 81 4.93 11.59 -10.03
CA THR A 81 3.85 12.50 -10.48
C THR A 81 4.04 13.94 -10.03
N GLY A 82 5.06 14.23 -9.21
CA GLY A 82 5.27 15.55 -8.61
C GLY A 82 4.22 15.95 -7.58
N THR A 83 3.41 15.01 -7.09
CA THR A 83 2.42 15.25 -6.03
C THR A 83 3.10 15.48 -4.68
N ILE A 84 4.21 14.76 -4.45
CA ILE A 84 5.16 15.05 -3.37
C ILE A 84 6.46 15.53 -4.02
N SER A 85 7.06 16.58 -3.47
CA SER A 85 8.34 17.11 -3.95
C SER A 85 9.52 16.64 -3.08
N HIS A 86 10.73 16.64 -3.66
CA HIS A 86 11.94 16.15 -2.98
C HIS A 86 12.36 16.97 -1.75
N ASP A 87 11.90 18.22 -1.63
CA ASP A 87 12.15 19.12 -0.50
C ASP A 87 11.11 18.97 0.63
N GLN A 88 10.04 18.20 0.41
CA GLN A 88 9.04 17.94 1.45
C GLN A 88 9.50 16.84 2.40
N THR A 89 9.25 17.06 3.70
CA THR A 89 9.39 16.00 4.70
C THR A 89 8.20 15.07 4.62
N THR A 90 8.45 13.80 4.28
CA THR A 90 7.41 12.76 4.19
C THR A 90 7.66 11.67 5.22
N VAL A 91 6.62 11.29 5.96
CA VAL A 91 6.68 10.18 6.92
C VAL A 91 5.93 8.98 6.34
N LEU A 92 6.62 7.84 6.21
CA LEU A 92 6.03 6.58 5.78
C LEU A 92 5.78 5.71 7.01
N VAL A 93 4.51 5.40 7.29
CA VAL A 93 4.14 4.59 8.46
C VAL A 93 4.27 3.11 8.12
N MET A 94 5.28 2.46 8.70
CA MET A 94 5.58 1.05 8.48
C MET A 94 4.86 0.20 9.53
N THR A 95 3.75 -0.42 9.15
CA THR A 95 2.80 -1.06 10.08
C THR A 95 3.10 -2.52 10.40
N GLY A 96 3.92 -3.20 9.59
CA GLY A 96 4.09 -4.66 9.69
C GLY A 96 5.50 -5.14 9.33
N THR A 97 6.04 -6.01 10.17
CA THR A 97 7.34 -6.68 9.97
C THR A 97 7.22 -7.80 8.94
N GLY A 98 8.28 -8.01 8.14
CA GLY A 98 8.35 -9.10 7.16
C GLY A 98 8.29 -10.49 7.78
N LEU A 99 8.55 -10.63 9.08
CA LEU A 99 8.44 -11.90 9.80
C LEU A 99 7.03 -12.50 9.73
N LYS A 100 5.99 -11.65 9.60
CA LYS A 100 4.60 -12.07 9.42
C LYS A 100 4.34 -12.78 8.08
N ALA A 101 5.20 -12.55 7.09
CA ALA A 101 4.97 -12.92 5.71
C ALA A 101 6.13 -13.74 5.10
N THR A 102 6.89 -14.45 5.94
CA THR A 102 8.09 -15.20 5.51
C THR A 102 7.82 -16.16 4.33
N PRO A 103 6.76 -17.00 4.32
CA PRO A 103 6.47 -17.86 3.17
C PRO A 103 6.17 -17.07 1.89
N ARG A 104 5.49 -15.93 2.02
CA ARG A 104 5.16 -15.06 0.89
C ARG A 104 6.41 -14.45 0.28
N ILE A 105 7.33 -13.96 1.11
CA ILE A 105 8.59 -13.36 0.69
C ILE A 105 9.49 -14.40 0.02
N ALA A 106 9.54 -15.63 0.53
CA ALA A 106 10.22 -16.73 -0.15
C ALA A 106 9.62 -17.00 -1.55
N GLY A 107 8.29 -17.00 -1.66
CA GLY A 107 7.60 -17.10 -2.95
C GLY A 107 7.99 -15.99 -3.93
N LEU A 108 8.14 -14.74 -3.47
CA LEU A 108 8.62 -13.62 -4.31
C LEU A 108 10.06 -13.81 -4.80
N LEU A 109 10.87 -14.52 -4.03
CA LEU A 109 12.26 -14.84 -4.38
C LEU A 109 12.39 -16.14 -5.20
N GLY A 110 11.29 -16.85 -5.47
CA GLY A 110 11.32 -18.16 -6.12
C GLY A 110 11.92 -19.26 -5.24
N ILE A 111 11.91 -19.08 -3.92
CA ILE A 111 12.42 -20.04 -2.95
C ILE A 111 11.23 -20.85 -2.40
N ALA A 112 11.36 -22.18 -2.38
CA ALA A 112 10.41 -23.05 -1.70
C ALA A 112 10.72 -23.11 -0.19
N LEU A 113 9.71 -22.84 0.64
CA LEU A 113 9.72 -23.01 2.09
C LEU A 113 8.60 -23.96 2.52
#